data_AF-A0A832L254-F1
#
_entry.id   AF-A0A832L254-F1
#
_cell.length_a   1.000
_cell.length_b   1.000
_cell.length_c   1.000
_cell.angle_alpha   90.00
_cell.angle_beta   90.00
_cell.angle_gamma   90.00
#
_symmetry.space_group_name_H-M   'P 1'
#
loop_
_entity.id
_entity.type
_entity.pdbx_description
1 polymer ?
#
loop_
_entity_poly.entity_id
_entity_poly.type
_entity_poly.pdbx_seq_one_letter_code
_entity_poly.pdbx_strand_id
1 'polypeptide(L)' 'LLHMEPGGLVIYSKLLEEGRFRVPSGNSQQGSITMTWVDLVMMVEGIVSDPGARLRRLKRVNY' A
#
# COMPACT_ATOMS: atom_id res chain seq x y z
N LEU A 1 -4.36 6.28 -8.18
CA LEU A 1 -5.06 7.30 -7.38
C LEU A 1 -5.92 8.14 -8.30
N LEU A 2 -7.12 8.53 -7.87
CA LEU A 2 -8.04 9.35 -8.64
C LEU A 2 -8.35 10.62 -7.86
N HIS A 3 -8.11 11.79 -8.46
CA HIS A 3 -8.48 13.06 -7.84
C HIS A 3 -8.81 14.13 -8.88
N MET A 4 -9.55 15.14 -8.44
CA MET A 4 -9.92 16.30 -9.25
C MET A 4 -8.87 17.41 -9.06
N GLU A 5 -8.37 17.97 -10.16
CA GLU A 5 -7.51 19.15 -10.18
C GLU A 5 -8.17 20.28 -11.02
N PRO A 6 -7.72 21.55 -10.86
CA PRO A 6 -8.11 22.62 -11.77
C PRO A 6 -7.65 22.30 -13.20
N GLY A 7 -8.58 21.84 -14.04
CA GLY A 7 -8.30 21.37 -15.41
C GLY A 7 -8.86 19.99 -15.73
N GLY A 8 -9.32 19.23 -14.72
CA GLY A 8 -10.06 17.99 -14.93
C GLY A 8 -9.70 16.87 -13.97
N LEU A 9 -10.11 15.66 -14.36
CA LEU A 9 -9.89 14.43 -13.60
C LEU A 9 -8.50 13.87 -13.89
N VAL A 10 -7.73 13.60 -12.84
CA VAL A 10 -6.36 13.05 -12.95
C VAL A 10 -6.32 11.64 -12.36
N ILE A 11 -5.76 10.70 -13.13
CA ILE A 11 -5.54 9.30 -12.72
C ILE A 11 -4.03 9.03 -12.67
N TYR A 12 -3.53 8.63 -11.50
CA TYR A 12 -2.19 8.06 -11.34
C TYR A 12 -2.25 6.53 -11.38
N SER A 13 -1.46 5.94 -12.26
CA SER A 13 -1.25 4.49 -12.42
C SER A 13 0.23 4.18 -12.19
N LYS A 14 0.54 3.26 -11.26
CA LYS A 14 1.89 2.71 -11.05
C LYS A 14 1.79 1.20 -11.20
N LEU A 15 2.52 0.62 -12.15
CA LEU A 15 2.70 -0.82 -12.20
C LEU A 15 3.61 -1.25 -11.05
N LEU A 16 3.25 -2.36 -10.42
CA LEU A 16 4.17 -3.03 -9.50
C LEU A 16 5.22 -3.78 -10.33
N GLU A 17 6.49 -3.51 -10.05
CA GLU A 17 7.61 -4.26 -10.65
C GLU A 17 7.59 -5.73 -10.19
N GLU A 18 7.14 -5.97 -8.94
CA GLU A 18 6.94 -7.30 -8.38
C GLU A 18 5.89 -7.31 -7.24
N GLY A 19 5.29 -8.48 -6.99
CA GLY A 19 4.43 -8.71 -5.82
C GLY A 19 2.96 -8.28 -5.97
N ARG A 20 2.26 -8.20 -4.83
CA ARG A 20 0.87 -7.73 -4.72
C ARG A 20 0.77 -6.71 -3.60
N PHE A 21 -0.04 -5.68 -3.78
CA PHE A 21 -0.39 -4.80 -2.67
C PHE A 21 -1.05 -5.60 -1.55
N ARG A 22 -0.49 -5.48 -0.34
CA ARG A 22 -1.14 -6.02 0.84
C ARG A 22 -2.24 -5.03 1.22
N VAL A 23 -3.49 -5.46 1.09
CA VAL A 23 -4.63 -4.64 1.50
C VAL A 23 -4.43 -4.30 2.99
N PRO A 24 -4.47 -3.02 3.38
CA PRO A 24 -4.36 -2.65 4.79
C PRO A 24 -5.50 -3.31 5.57
N SER A 25 -5.30 -3.51 6.87
CA SER A 25 -6.29 -4.10 7.78
C SER A 25 -7.55 -3.22 7.84
N GLY A 26 -8.45 -3.43 6.89
CA GLY A 26 -9.73 -2.75 6.72
C GLY A 26 -10.77 -3.74 6.20
N ASN A 27 -12.05 -3.43 6.39
CA ASN A 27 -13.14 -4.30 5.96
C ASN A 27 -13.25 -4.30 4.43
N SER A 28 -12.64 -5.29 3.78
CA SER A 28 -12.63 -5.45 2.32
C SER A 28 -14.02 -5.64 1.72
N GLN A 29 -15.05 -5.92 2.54
CA GLN A 29 -16.43 -6.08 2.08
C GLN A 29 -17.10 -4.76 1.64
N GLN A 30 -16.54 -3.60 1.98
CA GLN A 30 -17.18 -2.30 1.73
C GLN A 30 -16.80 -1.66 0.38
N GLY A 31 -16.05 -2.35 -0.49
CA GLY A 31 -15.67 -1.85 -1.82
C GLY A 31 -14.80 -0.59 -1.84
N SER A 32 -14.54 -0.01 -0.67
CA SER A 32 -13.70 1.16 -0.44
C SER A 32 -13.05 1.04 0.94
N ILE A 33 -11.85 1.62 1.08
CA ILE A 33 -11.10 1.64 2.34
C ILE A 33 -10.66 3.08 2.58
N THR A 34 -11.05 3.62 3.74
CA THR A 34 -10.52 4.90 4.22
C THR A 34 -9.15 4.67 4.83
N MET A 35 -8.15 5.44 4.42
CA MET A 35 -6.79 5.37 4.97
C MET A 35 -6.14 6.76 4.97
N THR A 36 -5.12 6.95 5.81
CA THR A 36 -4.34 8.19 5.79
C THR A 36 -3.38 8.21 4.60
N TRP A 37 -2.91 9.40 4.22
CA TRP A 37 -1.87 9.54 3.19
C TRP A 37 -0.60 8.75 3.53
N VAL A 38 -0.20 8.74 4.80
CA VAL A 38 0.98 8.02 5.27
C VAL A 38 0.81 6.50 5.06
N ASP A 39 -0.37 5.95 5.38
CA ASP A 39 -0.65 4.52 5.16
C ASP A 39 -0.58 4.13 3.68
N LEU A 40 -1.11 4.99 2.82
CA LEU A 40 -1.08 4.80 1.37
C LEU A 40 0.36 4.80 0.83
N VAL A 41 1.19 5.78 1.24
CA VAL A 41 2.59 5.86 0.81
C VAL A 41 3.35 4.61 1.28
N MET A 42 3.18 4.19 2.53
CA MET A 42 3.81 3.00 3.06
C MET A 42 3.41 1.73 2.30
N MET A 43 2.13 1.62 1.90
CA MET A 43 1.63 0.53 1.07
C MET A 43 2.21 0.54 -0.35
N VAL A 44 2.31 1.72 -0.98
CA VAL A 44 2.86 1.89 -2.34
C VAL A 44 4.35 1.60 -2.40
N GLU A 45 5.09 1.99 -1.36
CA GLU A 45 6.53 1.73 -1.23
C GLU A 45 6.84 0.33 -0.67
N GLY A 46 5.81 -0.45 -0.31
CA GLY A 46 5.98 -1.80 0.25
C GLY A 46 6.62 -1.82 1.64
N ILE A 47 6.61 -0.70 2.36
CA ILE A 47 7.22 -0.56 3.69
C ILE A 47 6.22 -1.09 4.73
N VAL A 48 6.57 -2.20 5.37
CA VAL A 48 5.78 -2.76 6.47
C VAL A 48 6.27 -2.12 7.79
N SER A 49 5.40 -1.33 8.43
CA SER A 49 5.71 -0.69 9.73
C SER A 49 5.63 -1.64 10.92
N ASP A 50 5.12 -2.87 10.76
CA ASP A 50 5.08 -3.87 11.84
C ASP A 50 6.50 -4.37 12.18
N PRO A 51 6.99 -4.11 13.41
CA PRO A 51 8.27 -4.61 13.88
C PRO A 51 8.37 -6.15 13.79
N GLY A 52 7.25 -6.85 13.99
CA GLY A 52 7.17 -8.31 13.90
C GLY A 52 7.38 -8.85 12.49
N ALA A 53 6.80 -8.20 11.49
CA ALA A 53 6.96 -8.54 10.08
C ALA A 53 8.41 -8.33 9.59
N ARG A 54 9.08 -7.25 10.02
CA ARG A 54 10.50 -7.01 9.73
C ARG A 54 11.38 -8.13 10.27
N LEU A 55 11.15 -8.56 11.51
CA LEU A 55 11.88 -9.67 12.13
C LEU A 55 11.68 -10.99 11.37
N ARG A 56 10.46 -11.29 10.93
CA ARG A 56 10.16 -12.49 10.13
C ARG A 56 10.83 -12.49 8.76
N ARG A 57 10.94 -11.33 8.09
CA ARG A 57 11.68 -11.21 6.82
C ARG A 57 13.17 -11.46 7.01
N LEU A 58 13.79 -10.84 8.02
CA LEU A 58 15.21 -11.02 8.32
C LEU A 58 15.54 -12.50 8.58
N LYS A 59 14.69 -13.22 9.30
CA LYS A 59 14.86 -14.66 9.53
C LYS A 59 14.74 -15.51 8.25
N ARG A 60 14.01 -15.05 7.23
CA ARG A 60 13.83 -15.75 5.96
C ARG A 60 15.01 -15.57 4.98
N VAL A 61 15.83 -14.53 5.19
CA VAL A 61 17.02 -14.25 4.36
C VAL A 61 18.25 -15.07 4.83
N ASN A 62 18.19 -15.69 6.02
CA ASN A 62 19.27 -16.47 6.63
C ASN A 62 19.18 -18.00 6.39
N TYR A 63 18.72 -18.46 5.22
CA TYR A 63 18.78 -19.88 4.85
C TYR A 63 19.40 -20.07 3.47
#